data_AF-A0A5E4NB93-F1
#
_entry.id   AF-A0A5E4NB93-F1
#
_cell.length_a   1.000
_cell.length_b   1.000
_cell.length_c   1.000
_cell.angle_alpha   90.00
_cell.angle_beta   90.00
_cell.angle_gamma   90.00
#
_symmetry.space_group_name_H-M   'P 1'
#
loop_
_entity.id
_entity.type
_entity.pdbx_description
1 polymer ?
#
loop_
_entity_poly.entity_id
_entity_poly.type
_entity_poly.pdbx_seq_one_letter_code
_entity_poly.pdbx_strand_id
1 'polypeptide(L)'
;MEEIDSIIFCTLKGIGCEFSENETVLTNVAQETFINAIILCLQKIQPTINLPLIIPRSMSARYQYGITVAEACKKVGYKYDIGYQTILYGNIVDIRRILMFLIERLPKEREDIKENMSKRYSILKILKESLLLKKKKMNSTLFSNYPFVSVPLETGITMPGLKRNCTPAEWRNFCISNLKYITEQPVDLKYLIPSLITLNTKRLLDIYGFKLETTDDLSKPKDSYKKIKSNQKKNISDIVIVNNCSNNSNLTTSSVQSESKQLESIQIEELVVKNNELKNLIQKAYSTKGNLMAKLEKLKKESIVREKSLNIVHNQEIIAKLKNKIEGSPEKLKRMNCKWSKYETEQKLILSELNEENNKNRANNNKLEIIYGNEKSKLQNIFEEIKKKEEIIKICRTDLESKTNYNSRSSYTQRILEIISNIEKQKVDINTNLKDTRQVQKEINSLDGKVERCFILIDELMFKVAKKDEIIRKCYKLLAAIHSNSSSIIASVKQTGTIRREIKDLEEQLENENARHTPANIQKLKKDLELVKKEQMLLLQKLEN
;
A
#
# COMPACT_ATOMS: atom_id res chain seq x y z
N MET A 1 36.41 -2.12 -24.52
CA MET A 1 35.51 -1.01 -24.93
C MET A 1 34.21 -1.08 -24.14
N GLU A 2 33.53 -2.23 -24.13
CA GLU A 2 32.28 -2.44 -23.34
C GLU A 2 32.47 -2.29 -21.82
N GLU A 3 33.64 -2.67 -21.28
CA GLU A 3 33.95 -2.49 -19.85
C GLU A 3 34.11 -1.02 -19.42
N ILE A 4 34.63 -0.16 -20.32
CA ILE A 4 34.75 1.27 -20.03
C ILE A 4 33.37 1.90 -20.07
N ASP A 5 32.55 1.50 -21.03
CA ASP A 5 31.17 1.96 -21.16
C ASP A 5 30.32 1.54 -19.95
N SER A 6 30.49 0.31 -19.43
CA SER A 6 29.78 -0.14 -18.22
C SER A 6 30.19 0.65 -16.96
N ILE A 7 31.46 1.03 -16.83
CA ILE A 7 31.93 1.90 -15.73
C ILE A 7 31.35 3.31 -15.87
N ILE A 8 31.29 3.85 -17.09
CA ILE A 8 30.67 5.15 -17.37
C ILE A 8 29.17 5.11 -17.03
N PHE A 9 28.43 4.08 -17.44
CA PHE A 9 27.00 3.97 -17.10
C PHE A 9 26.76 3.80 -15.59
N CYS A 10 27.55 2.97 -14.90
CA CYS A 10 27.44 2.79 -13.46
C CYS A 10 27.67 4.10 -12.69
N THR A 11 28.66 4.89 -13.10
CA THR A 11 28.98 6.18 -12.45
C THR A 11 27.93 7.25 -12.78
N LEU A 12 27.47 7.34 -14.02
CA LEU A 12 26.43 8.29 -14.41
C LEU A 12 25.06 7.97 -13.78
N LYS A 13 24.74 6.69 -13.56
CA LYS A 13 23.55 6.27 -12.78
C LYS A 13 23.65 6.73 -11.32
N GLY A 14 24.86 6.71 -10.73
CA GLY A 14 25.11 7.23 -9.38
C GLY A 14 24.92 8.75 -9.26
N ILE A 15 25.09 9.50 -10.34
CA ILE A 15 25.01 10.97 -10.37
C ILE A 15 23.57 11.46 -10.66
N GLY A 16 22.65 10.55 -11.02
CA GLY A 16 21.24 10.85 -11.29
C GLY A 16 20.88 11.01 -12.77
N CYS A 17 21.67 10.45 -13.70
CA CYS A 17 21.26 10.35 -15.10
C CYS A 17 20.31 9.14 -15.30
N GLU A 18 19.08 9.39 -15.72
CA GLU A 18 18.15 8.33 -16.14
C GLU A 18 18.54 7.82 -17.53
N PHE A 19 19.20 6.66 -17.56
CA PHE A 19 19.32 5.84 -18.77
C PHE A 19 18.26 4.74 -18.73
N SER A 20 17.59 4.50 -19.87
CA SER A 20 16.68 3.37 -20.03
C SER A 20 17.46 2.07 -19.82
N GLU A 21 16.88 1.09 -19.11
CA GLU A 21 17.56 -0.11 -18.59
C GLU A 21 18.13 -1.07 -19.67
N ASN A 22 18.06 -0.72 -20.96
CA ASN A 22 18.42 -1.56 -22.10
C ASN A 22 19.63 -1.07 -22.94
N GLU A 23 20.36 -0.04 -22.51
CA GLU A 23 21.49 0.52 -23.26
C GLU A 23 22.84 0.14 -22.62
N THR A 24 23.33 -1.07 -22.92
CA THR A 24 24.67 -1.53 -22.47
C THR A 24 25.81 -1.00 -23.34
N VAL A 25 25.51 -0.35 -24.47
CA VAL A 25 26.49 0.15 -25.44
C VAL A 25 26.23 1.62 -25.76
N LEU A 26 27.29 2.44 -25.71
CA LEU A 26 27.25 3.90 -25.98
C LEU A 26 26.75 4.29 -27.39
N THR A 27 26.52 3.31 -28.29
CA THR A 27 26.08 3.53 -29.68
C THR A 27 24.58 3.79 -29.81
N ASN A 28 23.76 3.33 -28.85
CA ASN A 28 22.30 3.39 -28.93
C ASN A 28 21.69 4.59 -28.18
N VAL A 29 22.52 5.34 -27.48
CA VAL A 29 22.13 6.46 -26.62
C VAL A 29 21.98 7.73 -27.47
N ALA A 30 20.89 8.48 -27.29
CA ALA A 30 20.65 9.73 -28.00
C ALA A 30 21.70 10.81 -27.64
N GLN A 31 22.08 11.66 -28.60
CA GLN A 31 23.02 12.77 -28.34
C GLN A 31 22.53 13.73 -27.25
N GLU A 32 21.22 13.90 -27.11
CA GLU A 32 20.62 14.75 -26.09
C GLU A 32 20.87 14.23 -24.67
N THR A 33 20.85 12.92 -24.46
CA THR A 33 21.12 12.33 -23.14
C THR A 33 22.61 12.39 -22.79
N PHE A 34 23.51 12.34 -23.77
CA PHE A 34 24.93 12.60 -23.55
C PHE A 34 25.23 14.04 -23.16
N ILE A 35 24.60 15.00 -23.82
CA ILE A 35 24.74 16.43 -23.47
C ILE A 35 24.24 16.66 -22.03
N ASN A 36 23.10 16.07 -21.67
CA ASN A 36 22.58 16.13 -20.31
C ASN A 36 23.52 15.50 -19.28
N ALA A 37 24.11 14.35 -19.60
CA ALA A 37 25.10 13.70 -18.74
C ALA A 37 26.36 14.57 -18.53
N ILE A 38 26.86 15.21 -19.60
CA ILE A 38 27.99 16.14 -19.52
C ILE A 38 27.65 17.33 -18.60
N ILE A 39 26.45 17.90 -18.72
CA ILE A 39 26.00 19.03 -17.90
C ILE A 39 25.84 18.63 -16.44
N LEU A 40 25.26 17.48 -16.15
CA LEU A 40 25.12 16.97 -14.79
C LEU A 40 26.48 16.75 -14.13
N CYS A 41 27.45 16.20 -14.87
CA CYS A 41 28.83 16.08 -14.40
C CYS A 41 29.46 17.46 -14.13
N LEU A 42 29.28 18.43 -15.02
CA LEU A 42 29.80 19.79 -14.84
C LEU A 42 29.17 20.51 -13.64
N GLN A 43 27.86 20.37 -13.42
CA GLN A 43 27.14 20.95 -12.28
C GLN A 43 27.64 20.39 -10.94
N LYS A 44 28.00 19.11 -10.89
CA LYS A 44 28.55 18.47 -9.69
C LYS A 44 30.00 18.87 -9.40
N ILE A 45 30.80 19.09 -10.45
CA ILE A 45 32.20 19.55 -10.30
C ILE A 45 32.24 21.03 -9.93
N GLN A 46 31.37 21.84 -10.54
CA GLN A 46 31.34 23.28 -10.34
C GLN A 46 29.88 23.77 -10.20
N PRO A 47 29.37 23.96 -8.97
CA PRO A 47 27.98 24.36 -8.72
C PRO A 47 27.65 25.79 -9.17
N THR A 48 28.65 26.56 -9.67
CA THR A 48 28.46 27.94 -10.14
C THR A 48 27.89 28.03 -11.55
N ILE A 49 27.81 26.93 -12.30
CA ILE A 49 27.35 26.92 -13.69
C ILE A 49 25.96 26.28 -13.77
N ASN A 50 24.91 27.10 -13.71
CA ASN A 50 23.53 26.62 -13.83
C ASN A 50 23.07 26.67 -15.30
N LEU A 51 23.50 25.70 -16.09
CA LEU A 51 23.03 25.51 -17.48
C LEU A 51 21.70 24.74 -17.48
N PRO A 52 20.71 25.13 -18.31
CA PRO A 52 19.45 24.41 -18.41
C PRO A 52 19.65 23.03 -19.06
N LEU A 53 19.01 21.99 -18.50
CA LEU A 53 19.03 20.59 -18.96
C LEU A 53 18.22 20.34 -20.26
N ILE A 54 17.67 21.40 -20.87
CA ILE A 54 16.81 21.31 -22.04
C ILE A 54 17.49 22.03 -23.21
N ILE A 55 17.74 21.28 -24.28
CA ILE A 55 18.37 21.80 -25.49
C ILE A 55 17.37 22.72 -26.21
N PRO A 56 17.73 23.99 -26.52
CA PRO A 56 16.86 24.88 -27.28
C PRO A 56 16.53 24.31 -28.67
N ARG A 57 15.30 24.50 -29.16
CA ARG A 57 14.89 24.04 -30.51
C ARG A 57 15.47 24.91 -31.65
N SER A 58 15.91 26.13 -31.36
CA SER A 58 16.48 27.07 -32.34
C SER A 58 17.96 26.78 -32.61
N MET A 59 18.35 26.72 -33.90
CA MET A 59 19.71 26.38 -34.34
C MET A 59 20.77 27.35 -33.80
N SER A 60 20.50 28.66 -33.78
CA SER A 60 21.43 29.66 -33.25
C SER A 60 21.59 29.52 -31.73
N ALA A 61 20.51 29.18 -31.02
CA ALA A 61 20.55 28.93 -29.58
C ALA A 61 21.31 27.63 -29.26
N ARG A 62 21.18 26.58 -30.09
CA ARG A 62 21.99 25.35 -29.98
C ARG A 62 23.48 25.62 -30.16
N TYR A 63 23.84 26.44 -31.15
CA TYR A 63 25.23 26.82 -31.39
C TYR A 63 25.84 27.53 -30.17
N GLN A 64 25.17 28.56 -29.64
CA GLN A 64 25.64 29.27 -28.44
C GLN A 64 25.70 28.35 -27.23
N TYR A 65 24.71 27.48 -27.05
CA TYR A 65 24.70 26.48 -25.99
C TYR A 65 25.90 25.53 -26.08
N GLY A 66 26.20 24.98 -27.26
CA GLY A 66 27.36 24.13 -27.48
C GLY A 66 28.69 24.84 -27.18
N ILE A 67 28.81 26.14 -27.48
CA ILE A 67 29.99 26.93 -27.11
C ILE A 67 30.10 27.07 -25.59
N THR A 68 29.02 27.44 -24.90
CA THR A 68 29.04 27.62 -23.44
C THR A 68 29.42 26.34 -22.70
N VAL A 69 28.94 25.18 -23.16
CA VAL A 69 29.30 23.88 -22.59
C VAL A 69 30.77 23.53 -22.91
N ALA A 70 31.25 23.82 -24.12
CA ALA A 70 32.66 23.60 -24.49
C ALA A 70 33.61 24.47 -23.65
N GLU A 71 33.26 25.74 -23.44
CA GLU A 71 34.02 26.65 -22.58
C GLU A 71 34.00 26.20 -21.12
N ALA A 72 32.88 25.69 -20.62
CA ALA A 72 32.80 25.11 -19.28
C ALA A 72 33.71 23.89 -19.13
N CYS A 73 33.74 22.99 -20.12
CA CYS A 73 34.69 21.86 -20.14
C CYS A 73 36.15 22.32 -20.21
N LYS A 74 36.46 23.37 -20.98
CA LYS A 74 37.81 23.96 -21.03
C LYS A 74 38.22 24.57 -19.68
N LYS A 75 37.30 25.24 -18.99
CA LYS A 75 37.54 25.80 -17.64
C LYS A 75 37.84 24.73 -16.59
N VAL A 76 37.23 23.54 -16.72
CA VAL A 76 37.51 22.38 -15.86
C VAL A 76 38.90 21.75 -16.17
N GLY A 77 39.57 22.18 -17.25
CA GLY A 77 40.95 21.79 -17.57
C GLY A 77 41.06 20.66 -18.58
N TYR A 78 40.07 20.48 -19.46
CA TYR A 78 40.16 19.50 -20.54
C TYR A 78 41.24 19.89 -21.56
N LYS A 79 42.15 18.96 -21.86
CA LYS A 79 43.39 19.22 -22.61
C LYS A 79 43.22 19.29 -24.14
N TYR A 80 42.16 18.71 -24.70
CA TYR A 80 41.94 18.70 -26.15
C TYR A 80 40.97 19.81 -26.56
N ASP A 81 41.07 20.28 -27.81
CA ASP A 81 40.17 21.30 -28.32
C ASP A 81 38.75 20.76 -28.48
N ILE A 82 37.86 21.17 -27.58
CA ILE A 82 36.43 20.96 -27.68
C ILE A 82 35.81 22.18 -28.34
N GLY A 83 35.07 21.96 -29.43
CA GLY A 83 34.18 22.95 -30.04
C GLY A 83 32.71 22.54 -29.92
N TYR A 84 31.81 23.44 -30.33
CA TYR A 84 30.36 23.16 -30.36
C TYR A 84 30.02 21.94 -31.23
N GLN A 85 30.81 21.70 -32.29
CA GLN A 85 30.64 20.55 -33.20
C GLN A 85 30.85 19.22 -32.48
N THR A 86 31.83 19.14 -31.58
CA THR A 86 32.14 17.91 -30.82
C THR A 86 31.08 17.59 -29.78
N ILE A 87 30.37 18.60 -29.26
CA ILE A 87 29.32 18.41 -28.25
C ILE A 87 27.98 18.10 -28.90
N LEU A 88 27.62 18.80 -29.98
CA LEU A 88 26.33 18.65 -30.66
C LEU A 88 26.33 17.52 -31.69
N TYR A 89 27.47 17.24 -32.32
CA TYR A 89 27.59 16.31 -33.45
C TYR A 89 28.82 15.38 -33.32
N GLY A 90 29.44 15.31 -32.14
CA GLY A 90 30.69 14.58 -31.95
C GLY A 90 30.58 13.08 -32.17
N ASN A 91 31.70 12.48 -32.54
CA ASN A 91 31.82 11.04 -32.64
C ASN A 91 31.83 10.42 -31.24
N ILE A 92 31.37 9.18 -31.11
CA ILE A 92 31.24 8.43 -29.85
C ILE A 92 32.59 8.36 -29.11
N VAL A 93 33.71 8.31 -29.85
CA VAL A 93 35.06 8.30 -29.29
C VAL A 93 35.39 9.61 -28.57
N ASP A 94 34.93 10.75 -29.09
CA ASP A 94 35.19 12.07 -28.50
C ASP A 94 34.33 12.28 -27.26
N ILE A 95 33.04 11.91 -27.34
CA ILE A 95 32.11 11.95 -26.21
C ILE A 95 32.60 11.06 -25.08
N ARG A 96 33.07 9.84 -25.38
CA ARG A 96 33.66 8.92 -24.39
C ARG A 96 34.89 9.52 -23.71
N ARG A 97 35.79 10.15 -24.46
CA ARG A 97 36.98 10.81 -23.90
C ARG A 97 36.60 11.97 -22.98
N ILE A 98 35.58 12.74 -23.34
CA ILE A 98 35.07 13.84 -22.51
C ILE A 98 34.43 13.29 -21.22
N LEU A 99 33.56 12.30 -21.31
CA LEU A 99 32.91 11.69 -20.14
C LEU A 99 33.91 11.03 -19.20
N MET A 100 34.89 10.30 -19.73
CA MET A 100 35.92 9.65 -18.92
C MET A 100 36.77 10.68 -18.16
N PHE A 101 37.13 11.79 -18.80
CA PHE A 101 37.84 12.89 -18.13
C PHE A 101 36.98 13.55 -17.04
N LEU A 102 35.70 13.82 -17.33
CA LEU A 102 34.80 14.43 -16.35
C LEU A 102 34.57 13.50 -15.16
N ILE A 103 34.40 12.20 -15.39
CA ILE A 103 34.24 11.20 -14.33
C ILE A 103 35.46 11.13 -13.43
N GLU A 104 36.67 11.21 -14.01
CA GLU A 104 37.91 11.21 -13.23
C GLU A 104 38.04 12.44 -12.31
N ARG A 105 37.40 13.56 -12.68
CA ARG A 105 37.41 14.85 -11.98
C ARG A 105 36.21 15.08 -11.07
N LEU A 106 35.22 14.16 -11.05
CA LEU A 106 34.14 14.24 -10.07
C LEU A 106 34.72 14.16 -8.65
N PRO A 107 34.18 14.95 -7.69
CA PRO A 107 34.52 14.76 -6.29
C PRO A 107 34.16 13.33 -5.92
N LYS A 108 35.18 12.49 -5.70
CA LYS A 108 34.98 11.10 -5.28
C LYS A 108 34.24 11.14 -3.94
N GLU A 109 32.95 10.83 -3.94
CA GLU A 109 32.17 10.54 -2.73
C GLU A 109 32.85 9.37 -1.99
N ARG A 110 33.81 9.70 -1.13
CA ARG A 110 34.47 8.77 -0.22
C ARG A 110 34.37 9.25 1.22
N GLU A 111 33.26 9.87 1.62
CA GLU A 111 33.02 10.15 3.05
C GLU A 111 31.63 9.71 3.56
N ASP A 112 30.58 9.59 2.72
CA ASP A 112 29.22 9.29 3.24
C ASP A 112 28.92 7.79 3.48
N ILE A 113 29.74 6.87 2.93
CA ILE A 113 29.53 5.43 3.12
C ILE A 113 30.06 4.95 4.49
N LYS A 114 31.04 5.64 5.08
CA LYS A 114 31.64 5.22 6.37
C LYS A 114 30.75 5.55 7.57
N GLU A 115 30.04 6.68 7.58
CA GLU A 115 29.11 7.02 8.66
C GLU A 115 27.88 6.10 8.71
N ASN A 116 27.31 5.75 7.55
CA ASN A 116 26.13 4.87 7.50
C ASN A 116 26.44 3.42 7.88
N MET A 117 27.66 2.95 7.59
CA MET A 117 28.13 1.65 8.09
C MET A 117 28.39 1.69 9.61
N SER A 118 28.85 2.83 10.15
CA SER A 118 29.06 3.03 11.60
C SER A 118 27.76 3.11 12.40
N LYS A 119 26.71 3.75 11.87
CA LYS A 119 25.38 3.81 12.51
C LYS A 119 24.71 2.44 12.50
N ARG A 120 24.75 1.70 11.38
CA ARG A 120 24.24 0.31 11.32
C ARG A 120 25.01 -0.64 12.25
N TYR A 121 26.34 -0.51 12.31
CA TYR A 121 27.16 -1.30 13.23
C TYR A 121 26.85 -0.97 14.69
N SER A 122 26.67 0.31 15.01
CA SER A 122 26.24 0.77 16.35
C SER A 122 24.86 0.24 16.73
N ILE A 123 23.87 0.30 15.81
CA ILE A 123 22.52 -0.24 16.04
C ILE A 123 22.56 -1.76 16.22
N LEU A 124 23.35 -2.48 15.40
CA LEU A 124 23.54 -3.93 15.55
C LEU A 124 24.23 -4.27 16.87
N LYS A 125 25.19 -3.47 17.32
CA LYS A 125 25.86 -3.65 18.61
C LYS A 125 24.88 -3.42 19.77
N ILE A 126 24.05 -2.38 19.71
CA ILE A 126 23.00 -2.09 20.70
C ILE A 126 21.93 -3.19 20.71
N LEU A 127 21.49 -3.68 19.54
CA LEU A 127 20.56 -4.80 19.44
C LEU A 127 21.17 -6.11 19.97
N LYS A 128 22.46 -6.32 19.74
CA LYS A 128 23.17 -7.49 20.26
C LYS A 128 23.31 -7.42 21.78
N GLU A 129 23.64 -6.24 22.33
CA GLU A 129 23.67 -6.00 23.79
C GLU A 129 22.29 -6.14 24.44
N SER A 130 21.22 -5.63 23.82
CA SER A 130 19.86 -5.75 24.36
C SER A 130 19.32 -7.18 24.31
N LEU A 131 19.66 -7.95 23.27
CA LEU A 131 19.37 -9.38 23.18
C LEU A 131 20.29 -10.25 24.06
N LEU A 132 21.42 -9.72 24.54
CA LEU A 132 22.36 -10.40 25.44
C LEU A 132 21.95 -10.31 26.92
N LEU A 133 20.95 -9.50 27.30
CA LEU A 133 20.47 -9.45 28.67
C LEU A 133 19.71 -10.74 29.07
N LYS A 134 20.47 -11.64 29.70
CA LYS A 134 20.09 -12.80 30.52
C LYS A 134 19.16 -13.82 29.87
N LYS A 135 19.68 -14.58 28.91
CA LYS A 135 19.35 -16.01 28.82
C LYS A 135 19.86 -16.68 30.11
N LYS A 136 19.00 -16.88 31.10
CA LYS A 136 19.27 -17.81 32.18
C LYS A 136 19.40 -19.19 31.52
N LYS A 137 20.59 -19.80 31.53
CA LYS A 137 20.76 -21.19 31.09
C LYS A 137 19.70 -22.01 31.83
N MET A 138 18.84 -22.72 31.11
CA MET A 138 18.08 -23.79 31.74
C MET A 138 19.12 -24.74 32.32
N ASN A 139 19.06 -24.99 33.63
CA ASN A 139 19.92 -25.95 34.27
C ASN A 139 19.70 -27.30 33.58
N SER A 140 20.72 -27.77 32.86
CA SER A 140 20.74 -29.07 32.17
C SER A 140 20.77 -30.26 33.15
N THR A 141 20.55 -30.01 34.44
CA THR A 141 20.57 -31.02 35.51
C THR A 141 19.18 -31.58 35.85
N LEU A 142 18.11 -31.15 35.17
CA LEU A 142 16.76 -31.72 35.36
C LEU A 142 16.46 -32.95 34.49
N PHE A 143 17.38 -33.36 33.63
CA PHE A 143 17.25 -34.60 32.86
C PHE A 143 18.35 -35.56 33.32
N SER A 144 18.05 -36.38 34.32
CA SER A 144 18.83 -37.58 34.58
C SER A 144 18.74 -38.49 33.36
N ASN A 145 19.90 -38.96 32.88
CA ASN A 145 20.02 -39.92 31.78
C ASN A 145 19.14 -41.15 32.05
N TYR A 146 17.95 -41.20 31.46
CA TYR A 146 17.23 -42.45 31.26
C TYR A 146 17.44 -42.89 29.82
N PRO A 147 17.73 -44.19 29.58
CA PRO A 147 17.87 -44.72 28.23
C PRO A 147 16.55 -44.53 27.48
N PHE A 148 16.66 -44.02 26.25
CA PHE A 148 15.53 -43.70 25.38
C PHE A 148 14.81 -45.01 25.00
N VAL A 149 13.76 -45.38 25.74
CA VAL A 149 12.80 -46.40 25.29
C VAL A 149 11.70 -45.65 24.54
N SER A 150 11.62 -45.82 23.24
CA SER A 150 10.54 -45.27 22.42
C SER A 150 9.24 -46.02 22.69
N VAL A 151 8.61 -45.76 23.83
CA VAL A 151 7.20 -46.07 24.03
C VAL A 151 6.40 -44.96 23.34
N PRO A 152 5.45 -45.27 22.45
CA PRO A 152 4.59 -44.24 21.89
C PRO A 152 3.87 -43.52 23.03
N LEU A 153 4.18 -42.24 23.23
CA LEU A 153 3.47 -41.42 24.19
C LEU A 153 2.03 -41.27 23.69
N GLU A 154 1.11 -42.05 24.25
CA GLU A 154 -0.32 -41.74 24.19
C GLU A 154 -0.53 -40.44 24.98
N THR A 155 -0.27 -39.30 24.33
CA THR A 155 -0.30 -37.99 24.98
C THR A 155 -1.70 -37.56 25.43
N GLY A 156 -2.72 -38.40 25.26
CA GLY A 156 -4.12 -38.06 25.57
C GLY A 156 -4.69 -36.93 24.70
N ILE A 157 -3.90 -36.37 23.78
CA ILE A 157 -4.29 -35.26 22.91
C ILE A 157 -5.08 -35.82 21.73
N THR A 158 -6.30 -35.34 21.59
CA THR A 158 -7.22 -35.79 20.54
C THR A 158 -7.25 -34.76 19.42
N MET A 159 -6.50 -35.04 18.35
CA MET A 159 -6.45 -34.18 17.17
C MET A 159 -7.55 -34.55 16.16
N PRO A 160 -8.11 -33.58 15.43
CA PRO A 160 -9.03 -33.86 14.32
C PRO A 160 -8.32 -34.73 13.26
N GLY A 161 -8.84 -35.93 13.00
CA GLY A 161 -8.33 -36.83 11.96
C GLY A 161 -7.72 -38.16 12.43
N LEU A 162 -7.57 -38.40 13.74
CA LEU A 162 -7.26 -39.74 14.23
C LEU A 162 -8.51 -40.64 14.16
N LYS A 163 -8.47 -41.71 13.36
CA LYS A 163 -9.59 -42.65 13.16
C LYS A 163 -10.10 -43.17 14.51
N ARG A 164 -11.31 -42.74 14.89
CA ARG A 164 -12.15 -43.35 15.93
C ARG A 164 -13.48 -43.74 15.29
N ASN A 165 -14.04 -44.85 15.73
CA ASN A 165 -15.22 -45.50 15.15
C ASN A 165 -16.51 -44.66 15.32
N CYS A 166 -16.61 -43.50 14.68
CA CYS A 166 -17.76 -42.59 14.76
C CYS A 166 -17.99 -41.85 13.44
N THR A 167 -19.22 -41.40 13.20
CA THR A 167 -19.57 -40.71 11.95
C THR A 167 -19.02 -39.27 11.95
N PRO A 168 -18.66 -38.69 10.78
CA PRO A 168 -18.07 -37.35 10.70
C PRO A 168 -18.97 -36.20 11.20
N ALA A 169 -20.27 -36.43 11.33
CA ALA A 169 -21.23 -35.46 11.87
C ALA A 169 -21.23 -35.49 13.41
N GLU A 170 -21.25 -36.68 14.01
CA GLU A 170 -21.15 -36.87 15.46
C GLU A 170 -19.81 -36.39 16.01
N TRP A 171 -18.72 -36.61 15.26
CA TRP A 171 -17.39 -36.11 15.62
C TRP A 171 -17.33 -34.58 15.63
N ARG A 172 -17.95 -33.93 14.64
CA ARG A 172 -18.02 -32.46 14.57
C ARG A 172 -18.79 -31.89 15.76
N ASN A 173 -19.94 -32.49 16.08
CA ASN A 173 -20.72 -32.07 17.24
C ASN A 173 -19.93 -32.26 18.54
N PHE A 174 -19.23 -33.38 18.70
CA PHE A 174 -18.35 -33.63 19.85
C PHE A 174 -17.18 -32.64 19.94
N CYS A 175 -16.54 -32.28 18.82
CA CYS A 175 -15.48 -31.27 18.78
C CYS A 175 -15.97 -29.87 19.18
N ILE A 176 -17.20 -29.53 18.83
CA ILE A 176 -17.77 -28.21 19.12
C ILE A 176 -18.28 -28.13 20.56
N SER A 177 -18.85 -29.20 21.10
CA SER A 177 -19.50 -29.17 22.42
C SER A 177 -18.62 -29.67 23.56
N ASN A 178 -17.75 -30.66 23.34
CA ASN A 178 -17.13 -31.44 24.42
C ASN A 178 -15.59 -31.45 24.40
N LEU A 179 -14.96 -30.99 23.31
CA LEU A 179 -13.50 -31.00 23.19
C LEU A 179 -12.89 -29.77 23.88
N LYS A 180 -12.14 -29.98 24.96
CA LYS A 180 -11.39 -28.91 25.64
C LYS A 180 -10.30 -28.35 24.73
N TYR A 181 -9.88 -27.11 24.94
CA TYR A 181 -8.76 -26.52 24.20
C TYR A 181 -7.49 -27.35 24.36
N ILE A 182 -6.62 -27.38 23.35
CA ILE A 182 -5.40 -28.21 23.32
C ILE A 182 -4.51 -28.03 24.56
N THR A 183 -4.57 -26.85 25.19
CA THR A 183 -3.87 -26.51 26.44
C THR A 183 -4.41 -27.23 27.69
N GLU A 184 -5.66 -27.70 27.64
CA GLU A 184 -6.41 -28.31 28.76
C GLU A 184 -6.75 -29.79 28.53
N GLN A 185 -6.39 -30.33 27.36
CA GLN A 185 -6.53 -31.75 27.04
C GLN A 185 -5.53 -32.67 27.78
N PRO A 186 -4.25 -32.30 28.03
CA PRO A 186 -3.34 -33.18 28.74
C PRO A 186 -3.65 -33.17 30.25
N VAL A 187 -3.61 -34.36 30.86
CA VAL A 187 -3.86 -34.53 32.31
C VAL A 187 -2.73 -33.93 33.16
N ASP A 188 -1.52 -33.81 32.60
CA ASP A 188 -0.33 -33.31 33.28
C ASP A 188 0.39 -32.23 32.46
N LEU A 189 0.63 -31.05 33.07
CA LEU A 189 1.26 -29.88 32.44
C LEU A 189 2.71 -30.14 31.98
N LYS A 190 3.34 -31.21 32.47
CA LYS A 190 4.72 -31.60 32.14
C LYS A 190 4.86 -32.09 30.70
N TYR A 191 3.77 -32.54 30.08
CA TYR A 191 3.76 -33.02 28.70
C TYR A 191 3.48 -31.91 27.67
N LEU A 192 3.14 -30.70 28.13
CA LEU A 192 2.93 -29.54 27.28
C LEU A 192 4.21 -28.68 27.27
N ILE A 193 4.98 -28.72 26.18
CA ILE A 193 6.11 -27.79 25.99
C ILE A 193 5.53 -26.46 25.50
N PRO A 194 5.56 -25.36 26.28
CA PRO A 194 4.99 -24.09 25.84
C PRO A 194 5.81 -23.51 24.68
N SER A 195 5.13 -23.02 23.64
CA SER A 195 5.81 -22.31 22.56
C SER A 195 6.48 -21.03 23.10
N LEU A 196 7.57 -20.59 22.45
CA LEU A 196 8.29 -19.35 22.82
C LEU A 196 7.35 -18.13 22.85
N ILE A 197 6.34 -18.13 21.97
CA ILE A 197 5.30 -17.10 21.88
C ILE A 197 4.38 -17.15 23.12
N THR A 198 4.03 -18.33 23.61
CA THR A 198 3.24 -18.52 24.84
C THR A 198 3.99 -18.03 26.08
N LEU A 199 5.31 -18.26 26.15
CA LEU A 199 6.15 -17.72 27.22
C LEU A 199 6.27 -16.19 27.17
N ASN A 200 6.42 -15.64 25.97
CA ASN A 200 6.53 -14.19 25.76
C ASN A 200 5.22 -13.46 26.06
N THR A 201 4.08 -14.06 25.74
CA THR A 201 2.75 -13.51 26.05
C THR A 201 2.41 -13.60 27.53
N LYS A 202 2.78 -14.70 28.23
CA LYS A 202 2.62 -14.78 29.69
C LYS A 202 3.44 -13.71 30.42
N ARG A 203 4.68 -13.46 29.98
CA ARG A 203 5.51 -12.38 30.52
C ARG A 203 4.90 -10.99 30.29
N LEU A 204 4.16 -10.79 29.20
CA LEU A 204 3.43 -9.54 28.93
C LEU A 204 2.16 -9.42 29.80
N LEU A 205 1.46 -10.52 30.10
CA LEU A 205 0.35 -10.51 31.05
C LEU A 205 0.80 -10.29 32.49
N ASP A 206 1.96 -10.81 32.90
CA ASP A 206 2.54 -10.58 34.24
C ASP A 206 2.96 -9.10 34.47
N ILE A 207 3.05 -8.28 33.42
CA ILE A 207 3.31 -6.83 33.51
C ILE A 207 2.03 -6.04 33.85
N TYR A 208 0.86 -6.58 33.54
CA TYR A 208 -0.44 -6.03 33.95
C TYR A 208 -0.98 -6.86 35.12
N GLY A 209 -0.45 -6.62 36.32
CA GLY A 209 -0.87 -7.30 37.54
C GLY A 209 -2.36 -7.10 37.83
N PHE A 210 -3.17 -8.11 37.58
CA PHE A 210 -4.39 -8.35 38.34
C PHE A 210 -4.02 -9.14 39.60
N LYS A 211 -4.12 -8.50 40.76
CA LYS A 211 -4.24 -9.19 42.04
C LYS A 211 -5.57 -9.94 42.01
N LEU A 212 -5.53 -11.26 41.97
CA LEU A 212 -6.59 -12.10 42.49
C LEU A 212 -5.97 -12.95 43.60
N GLU A 213 -6.41 -12.64 44.82
CA GLU A 213 -6.29 -13.53 45.96
C GLU A 213 -7.00 -14.83 45.61
N THR A 214 -6.25 -15.92 45.53
CA THR A 214 -6.82 -17.26 45.70
C THR A 214 -6.04 -17.93 46.79
N THR A 215 -6.71 -18.00 47.94
CA THR A 215 -6.52 -18.99 48.99
C THR A 215 -6.28 -20.37 48.40
N ASP A 216 -5.25 -21.06 48.90
CA ASP A 216 -5.22 -22.50 49.21
C ASP A 216 -3.80 -23.05 49.08
N ASP A 217 -2.95 -22.70 50.04
CA ASP A 217 -1.77 -23.50 50.36
C ASP A 217 -2.16 -24.48 51.47
N LEU A 218 -2.50 -25.71 51.07
CA LEU A 218 -2.59 -26.85 51.98
C LEU A 218 -1.43 -27.82 51.75
N SER A 219 -0.62 -27.92 52.81
CA SER A 219 0.07 -29.13 53.27
C SER A 219 1.47 -29.36 52.64
N LYS A 220 2.58 -29.60 53.37
CA LYS A 220 2.88 -30.03 54.75
C LYS A 220 4.37 -29.67 55.07
N PRO A 221 5.00 -30.22 56.12
CA PRO A 221 4.88 -29.89 57.54
C PRO A 221 6.26 -29.48 58.12
N LYS A 222 6.29 -28.92 59.33
CA LYS A 222 7.45 -29.05 60.24
C LYS A 222 7.08 -28.60 61.66
N ASP A 223 6.83 -29.59 62.50
CA ASP A 223 7.46 -29.79 63.80
C ASP A 223 7.71 -28.58 64.71
N SER A 224 6.78 -28.45 65.66
CA SER A 224 7.01 -28.77 67.08
C SER A 224 7.70 -27.75 68.02
N TYR A 225 7.00 -27.56 69.17
CA TYR A 225 7.45 -27.12 70.51
C TYR A 225 7.81 -25.63 70.69
N LYS A 226 7.36 -24.87 71.70
CA LYS A 226 6.89 -25.11 73.08
C LYS A 226 5.95 -23.92 73.46
N LYS A 227 4.81 -24.15 74.15
CA LYS A 227 4.57 -23.87 75.61
C LYS A 227 4.84 -22.38 75.97
N ILE A 228 3.90 -21.59 76.50
CA ILE A 228 3.28 -21.70 77.84
C ILE A 228 1.97 -20.87 77.93
N LYS A 229 0.93 -21.53 78.47
CA LYS A 229 -0.18 -21.16 79.38
C LYS A 229 -0.43 -19.68 79.76
N SER A 230 -1.70 -19.28 79.78
CA SER A 230 -2.55 -19.18 81.01
C SER A 230 -4.01 -18.84 80.63
N ASN A 231 -4.96 -19.72 81.03
CA ASN A 231 -6.08 -19.46 81.98
C ASN A 231 -7.26 -18.66 81.37
N GLN A 232 -8.54 -19.02 81.46
CA GLN A 232 -9.28 -20.02 82.25
C GLN A 232 -10.63 -20.32 81.54
N LYS A 233 -11.09 -21.57 81.69
CA LYS A 233 -12.41 -22.09 81.29
C LYS A 233 -13.50 -21.75 82.32
N LYS A 234 -14.77 -21.79 81.85
CA LYS A 234 -16.03 -22.33 82.45
C LYS A 234 -17.17 -21.32 82.23
N ASN A 235 -18.42 -21.67 81.93
CA ASN A 235 -19.10 -22.92 81.58
C ASN A 235 -20.50 -22.52 81.02
N ILE A 236 -21.08 -23.42 80.23
CA ILE A 236 -22.48 -23.48 79.79
C ILE A 236 -23.33 -24.09 80.92
N SER A 237 -24.61 -23.69 81.07
CA SER A 237 -25.82 -24.55 81.07
C SER A 237 -26.99 -24.02 81.91
N ASP A 238 -28.15 -23.92 81.26
CA ASP A 238 -29.51 -24.34 81.64
C ASP A 238 -30.02 -24.31 83.11
N ILE A 239 -31.20 -23.67 83.24
CA ILE A 239 -32.45 -24.04 83.94
C ILE A 239 -32.35 -25.15 85.01
N VAL A 240 -32.79 -24.85 86.25
CA VAL A 240 -33.89 -25.52 87.00
C VAL A 240 -34.14 -24.80 88.35
N ILE A 241 -35.40 -24.86 88.76
CA ILE A 241 -36.13 -24.32 89.91
C ILE A 241 -35.71 -25.00 91.24
N VAL A 242 -35.83 -24.27 92.38
CA VAL A 242 -36.57 -24.63 93.63
C VAL A 242 -36.03 -23.92 94.89
N ASN A 243 -36.91 -23.09 95.45
CA ASN A 243 -37.30 -22.81 96.85
C ASN A 243 -36.31 -22.67 98.03
N ASN A 244 -36.67 -21.69 98.88
CA ASN A 244 -36.97 -21.72 100.34
C ASN A 244 -36.41 -20.45 101.03
N CYS A 245 -36.94 -19.87 102.11
CA CYS A 245 -37.71 -20.39 103.26
C CYS A 245 -38.26 -19.16 104.06
N SER A 246 -39.41 -19.19 104.76
CA SER A 246 -39.58 -19.47 106.22
C SER A 246 -40.82 -18.66 106.70
N ASN A 247 -41.69 -18.98 107.68
CA ASN A 247 -41.81 -20.05 108.69
C ASN A 247 -43.21 -19.96 109.39
N ASN A 248 -43.74 -21.12 109.79
CA ASN A 248 -44.47 -21.52 111.04
C ASN A 248 -45.75 -20.77 111.51
N SER A 249 -46.78 -21.38 112.13
CA SER A 249 -46.90 -22.62 112.95
C SER A 249 -48.38 -23.07 113.13
N ASN A 250 -48.61 -24.41 113.09
CA ASN A 250 -49.45 -25.36 113.89
C ASN A 250 -50.84 -24.92 114.47
N LEU A 251 -51.87 -25.74 114.67
CA LEU A 251 -52.05 -27.17 115.02
C LEU A 251 -53.50 -27.64 114.64
N THR A 252 -53.66 -28.96 114.56
CA THR A 252 -54.81 -29.86 114.25
C THR A 252 -56.09 -29.68 115.10
N THR A 253 -57.34 -29.94 114.64
CA THR A 253 -58.03 -31.27 114.52
C THR A 253 -59.50 -31.08 114.09
N SER A 254 -60.17 -32.18 113.73
CA SER A 254 -61.38 -32.41 112.90
C SER A 254 -62.79 -32.20 113.49
N SER A 255 -63.75 -31.93 112.56
CA SER A 255 -65.21 -32.29 112.46
C SER A 255 -66.17 -31.87 113.60
N VAL A 256 -67.50 -31.61 113.45
CA VAL A 256 -68.62 -32.07 112.60
C VAL A 256 -69.74 -30.98 112.62
N GLN A 257 -70.66 -31.01 111.64
CA GLN A 257 -72.11 -30.69 111.69
C GLN A 257 -72.64 -29.54 110.82
N SER A 258 -73.61 -29.94 110.01
CA SER A 258 -74.39 -29.27 108.98
C SER A 258 -75.77 -28.92 109.51
N GLU A 259 -76.28 -27.70 109.26
CA GLU A 259 -77.70 -27.38 108.96
C GLU A 259 -78.00 -25.86 108.88
N SER A 260 -77.03 -24.96 109.10
CA SER A 260 -77.16 -23.50 108.90
C SER A 260 -76.85 -22.99 107.46
N LYS A 261 -76.75 -23.90 106.48
CA LYS A 261 -76.12 -23.64 105.17
C LYS A 261 -76.95 -22.84 104.14
N GLN A 262 -78.25 -22.64 104.35
CA GLN A 262 -79.13 -21.99 103.35
C GLN A 262 -79.38 -20.49 103.58
N LEU A 263 -79.32 -20.00 104.82
CA LEU A 263 -79.47 -18.57 105.13
C LEU A 263 -78.12 -17.84 105.13
N GLU A 264 -77.03 -18.53 105.48
CA GLU A 264 -75.66 -18.02 105.35
C GLU A 264 -75.26 -17.83 103.88
N SER A 265 -75.73 -18.66 102.94
CA SER A 265 -75.36 -18.53 101.52
C SER A 265 -75.86 -17.24 100.86
N ILE A 266 -77.04 -16.76 101.23
CA ILE A 266 -77.62 -15.52 100.67
C ILE A 266 -76.89 -14.28 101.22
N GLN A 267 -76.53 -14.28 102.51
CA GLN A 267 -75.76 -13.18 103.12
C GLN A 267 -74.29 -13.18 102.65
N ILE A 268 -73.73 -14.35 102.36
CA ILE A 268 -72.42 -14.50 101.71
C ILE A 268 -72.47 -13.98 100.27
N GLU A 269 -73.52 -14.24 99.48
CA GLU A 269 -73.67 -13.69 98.13
C GLU A 269 -73.73 -12.16 98.12
N GLU A 270 -74.48 -11.55 99.05
CA GLU A 270 -74.57 -10.08 99.14
C GLU A 270 -73.22 -9.45 99.59
N LEU A 271 -72.49 -10.10 100.49
CA LEU A 271 -71.13 -9.71 100.89
C LEU A 271 -70.11 -9.92 99.76
N VAL A 272 -70.32 -10.92 98.89
CA VAL A 272 -69.49 -11.15 97.70
C VAL A 272 -69.74 -10.06 96.66
N VAL A 273 -70.99 -9.63 96.45
CA VAL A 273 -71.31 -8.50 95.55
C VAL A 273 -70.67 -7.21 96.07
N LYS A 274 -70.81 -6.89 97.36
CA LYS A 274 -70.16 -5.71 97.98
C LYS A 274 -68.64 -5.78 97.94
N ASN A 275 -68.05 -6.96 98.12
CA ASN A 275 -66.60 -7.15 97.97
C ASN A 275 -66.14 -6.98 96.51
N ASN A 276 -66.94 -7.42 95.55
CA ASN A 276 -66.63 -7.23 94.13
C ASN A 276 -66.74 -5.75 93.72
N GLU A 277 -67.71 -5.01 94.28
CA GLU A 277 -67.81 -3.55 94.12
C GLU A 277 -66.60 -2.83 94.74
N LEU A 278 -66.21 -3.20 95.96
CA LEU A 278 -65.01 -2.67 96.61
C LEU A 278 -63.74 -2.99 95.82
N LYS A 279 -63.58 -4.22 95.31
CA LYS A 279 -62.47 -4.60 94.43
C LYS A 279 -62.44 -3.76 93.15
N ASN A 280 -63.60 -3.52 92.54
CA ASN A 280 -63.70 -2.67 91.35
C ASN A 280 -63.34 -1.20 91.65
N LEU A 281 -63.74 -0.67 92.81
CA LEU A 281 -63.35 0.68 93.24
C LEU A 281 -61.85 0.77 93.53
N ILE A 282 -61.27 -0.23 94.17
CA ILE A 282 -59.84 -0.34 94.41
C ILE A 282 -59.07 -0.40 93.08
N GLN A 283 -59.55 -1.19 92.11
CA GLN A 283 -58.93 -1.28 90.78
C GLN A 283 -59.05 0.02 89.98
N LYS A 284 -60.17 0.75 90.11
CA LYS A 284 -60.32 2.11 89.60
C LYS A 284 -59.35 3.10 90.28
N ALA A 285 -59.15 3.00 91.59
CA ALA A 285 -58.19 3.83 92.32
C ALA A 285 -56.72 3.53 91.93
N TYR A 286 -56.37 2.27 91.70
CA TYR A 286 -55.02 1.91 91.22
C TYR A 286 -54.78 2.38 89.78
N SER A 287 -55.77 2.29 88.90
CA SER A 287 -55.65 2.80 87.53
C SER A 287 -55.56 4.33 87.48
N THR A 288 -56.33 5.06 88.30
CA THR A 288 -56.19 6.53 88.39
C THR A 288 -54.86 6.94 89.00
N LYS A 289 -54.37 6.25 90.04
CA LYS A 289 -53.03 6.47 90.61
C LYS A 289 -51.92 6.20 89.58
N GLY A 290 -52.03 5.12 88.80
CA GLY A 290 -51.11 4.82 87.70
C GLY A 290 -51.09 5.91 86.64
N ASN A 291 -52.26 6.40 86.24
CA ASN A 291 -52.40 7.49 85.26
C ASN A 291 -51.80 8.81 85.78
N LEU A 292 -51.99 9.14 87.05
CA LEU A 292 -51.40 10.33 87.68
C LEU A 292 -49.87 10.23 87.80
N MET A 293 -49.33 9.05 88.15
CA MET A 293 -47.88 8.83 88.17
C MET A 293 -47.27 8.96 86.76
N ALA A 294 -47.90 8.39 85.74
CA ALA A 294 -47.46 8.54 84.35
C ALA A 294 -47.50 10.02 83.89
N LYS A 295 -48.50 10.79 84.33
CA LYS A 295 -48.60 12.23 84.02
C LYS A 295 -47.51 13.04 84.73
N LEU A 296 -47.21 12.74 86.00
CA LEU A 296 -46.09 13.36 86.72
C LEU A 296 -44.74 13.04 86.07
N GLU A 297 -44.55 11.81 85.59
CA GLU A 297 -43.30 11.41 84.94
C GLU A 297 -43.09 12.14 83.60
N LYS A 298 -44.17 12.33 82.82
CA LYS A 298 -44.16 13.16 81.59
C LYS A 298 -43.82 14.62 81.90
N LEU A 299 -44.47 15.22 82.90
CA LEU A 299 -44.20 16.61 83.31
C LEU A 299 -42.76 16.81 83.82
N LYS A 300 -42.20 15.83 84.53
CA LYS A 300 -40.78 15.85 84.93
C LYS A 300 -39.85 15.83 83.71
N LYS A 301 -40.11 14.96 82.73
CA LYS A 301 -39.32 14.89 81.48
C LYS A 301 -39.39 16.21 80.71
N GLU A 302 -40.57 16.83 80.62
CA GLU A 302 -40.72 18.14 79.98
C GLU A 302 -39.98 19.26 80.73
N SER A 303 -40.02 19.27 82.06
CA SER A 303 -39.29 20.26 82.87
C SER A 303 -37.78 20.17 82.64
N ILE A 304 -37.21 18.97 82.59
CA ILE A 304 -35.78 18.73 82.33
C ILE A 304 -35.39 19.23 80.93
N VAL A 305 -36.26 19.03 79.92
CA VAL A 305 -36.02 19.53 78.56
C VAL A 305 -36.06 21.06 78.53
N ARG A 306 -37.03 21.69 79.22
CA ARG A 306 -37.12 23.15 79.31
C ARG A 306 -35.90 23.74 80.01
N GLU A 307 -35.44 23.16 81.11
CA GLU A 307 -34.24 23.60 81.82
C GLU A 307 -32.97 23.49 80.96
N LYS A 308 -32.82 22.38 80.23
CA LYS A 308 -31.73 22.23 79.24
C LYS A 308 -31.81 23.26 78.11
N SER A 309 -33.00 23.54 77.59
CA SER A 309 -33.19 24.57 76.55
C SER A 309 -32.90 25.98 77.07
N LEU A 310 -33.27 26.26 78.33
CA LEU A 310 -32.99 27.54 78.99
C LEU A 310 -31.48 27.75 79.16
N ASN A 311 -30.75 26.70 79.56
CA ASN A 311 -29.28 26.71 79.65
C ASN A 311 -28.58 26.89 78.29
N ILE A 312 -29.18 26.44 77.19
CA ILE A 312 -28.64 26.67 75.83
C ILE A 312 -28.81 28.14 75.41
N VAL A 313 -29.90 28.79 75.85
CA VAL A 313 -30.23 30.18 75.49
C VAL A 313 -29.54 31.21 76.40
N HIS A 314 -29.36 30.91 77.69
CA HIS A 314 -28.78 31.85 78.67
C HIS A 314 -27.24 31.90 78.67
N ASN A 315 -26.58 30.94 78.02
CA ASN A 315 -25.13 30.96 77.87
C ASN A 315 -24.71 31.88 76.70
N GLN A 316 -24.35 33.13 77.01
CA GLN A 316 -23.83 34.12 76.05
C GLN A 316 -22.66 33.59 75.19
N GLU A 317 -21.85 32.67 75.72
CA GLU A 317 -20.76 32.03 74.98
C GLU A 317 -21.24 31.15 73.82
N ILE A 318 -22.39 30.48 73.95
CA ILE A 318 -22.94 29.61 72.89
C ILE A 318 -23.46 30.47 71.75
N ILE A 319 -24.14 31.57 72.07
CA ILE A 319 -24.61 32.55 71.08
C ILE A 319 -23.42 33.20 70.36
N ALA A 320 -22.35 33.55 71.07
CA ALA A 320 -21.13 34.08 70.46
C ALA A 320 -20.46 33.06 69.52
N LYS A 321 -20.38 31.78 69.93
CA LYS A 321 -19.87 30.69 69.08
C LYS A 321 -20.72 30.47 67.82
N LEU A 322 -22.05 30.62 67.93
CA LEU A 322 -22.97 30.53 66.79
C LEU A 322 -22.85 31.74 65.85
N LYS A 323 -22.75 32.96 66.39
CA LYS A 323 -22.49 34.18 65.59
C LYS A 323 -21.16 34.08 64.85
N ASN A 324 -20.08 33.64 65.50
CA ASN A 324 -18.78 33.41 64.85
C ASN A 324 -18.85 32.34 63.75
N LYS A 325 -19.69 31.30 63.91
CA LYS A 325 -19.93 30.32 62.84
C LYS A 325 -20.71 30.91 61.66
N ILE A 326 -21.66 31.81 61.93
CA ILE A 326 -22.44 32.51 60.89
C ILE A 326 -21.55 33.51 60.15
N GLU A 327 -20.74 34.30 60.86
CA GLU A 327 -19.80 35.26 60.27
C GLU A 327 -18.66 34.56 59.50
N GLY A 328 -18.20 33.40 59.97
CA GLY A 328 -17.23 32.58 59.24
C GLY A 328 -17.80 31.78 58.06
N SER A 329 -19.13 31.67 57.93
CA SER A 329 -19.80 30.96 56.84
C SER A 329 -19.58 31.59 55.45
N PRO A 330 -19.79 32.91 55.22
CA PRO A 330 -19.59 33.52 53.92
C PRO A 330 -18.13 33.47 53.47
N GLU A 331 -17.16 33.57 54.39
CA GLU A 331 -15.75 33.40 54.04
C GLU A 331 -15.43 31.99 53.58
N LYS A 332 -15.98 30.96 54.25
CA LYS A 332 -15.86 29.56 53.79
C LYS A 332 -16.51 29.37 52.43
N LEU A 333 -17.68 29.95 52.22
CA LEU A 333 -18.42 29.88 50.95
C LEU A 333 -17.62 30.55 49.81
N LYS A 334 -17.03 31.73 50.06
CA LYS A 334 -16.10 32.39 49.11
C LYS A 334 -14.87 31.54 48.82
N ARG A 335 -14.22 30.97 49.84
CA ARG A 335 -13.06 30.07 49.64
C ARG A 335 -13.42 28.83 48.83
N MET A 336 -14.58 28.23 49.08
CA MET A 336 -15.09 27.11 48.29
C MET A 336 -15.40 27.53 46.85
N ASN A 337 -16.02 28.70 46.64
CA ASN A 337 -16.32 29.21 45.31
C ASN A 337 -15.06 29.54 44.51
N CYS A 338 -14.02 30.09 45.16
CA CYS A 338 -12.72 30.29 44.51
C CYS A 338 -12.05 28.96 44.14
N LYS A 339 -12.16 27.92 44.97
CA LYS A 339 -11.66 26.57 44.63
C LYS A 339 -12.45 25.98 43.47
N TRP A 340 -13.78 26.13 43.50
CA TRP A 340 -14.66 25.64 42.44
C TRP A 340 -14.40 26.34 41.11
N SER A 341 -14.28 27.67 41.12
CA SER A 341 -14.00 28.46 39.91
C SER A 341 -12.64 28.09 39.31
N LYS A 342 -11.60 27.89 40.13
CA LYS A 342 -10.30 27.38 39.65
C LYS A 342 -10.44 26.01 38.98
N TYR A 343 -11.10 25.08 39.66
CA TYR A 343 -11.35 23.75 39.12
C TYR A 343 -12.17 23.80 37.81
N GLU A 344 -13.20 24.63 37.74
CA GLU A 344 -14.01 24.81 36.54
C GLU A 344 -13.18 25.37 35.36
N THR A 345 -12.32 26.35 35.62
CA THR A 345 -11.42 26.89 34.58
C THR A 345 -10.40 25.86 34.11
N GLU A 346 -9.80 25.10 35.03
CA GLU A 346 -8.85 24.03 34.69
C GLU A 346 -9.53 22.94 33.87
N GLN A 347 -10.74 22.51 34.25
CA GLN A 347 -11.49 21.50 33.50
C GLN A 347 -11.91 21.99 32.11
N LYS A 348 -12.37 23.24 31.98
CA LYS A 348 -12.68 23.82 30.66
C LYS A 348 -11.46 23.88 29.76
N LEU A 349 -10.30 24.20 30.32
CA LEU A 349 -9.04 24.26 29.58
C LEU A 349 -8.62 22.86 29.10
N ILE A 350 -8.67 21.85 29.98
CA ILE A 350 -8.41 20.44 29.62
C ILE A 350 -9.38 19.96 28.53
N LEU A 351 -10.68 20.28 28.65
CA LEU A 351 -11.67 19.90 27.65
C LEU A 351 -11.41 20.60 26.30
N SER A 352 -10.98 21.86 26.31
CA SER A 352 -10.60 22.59 25.09
C SER A 352 -9.39 21.95 24.42
N GLU A 353 -8.34 21.64 25.18
CA GLU A 353 -7.13 20.98 24.67
C GLU A 353 -7.45 19.59 24.08
N LEU A 354 -8.24 18.77 24.79
CA LEU A 354 -8.70 17.46 24.30
C LEU A 354 -9.54 17.58 23.03
N ASN A 355 -10.37 18.62 22.92
CA ASN A 355 -11.18 18.83 21.72
C ASN A 355 -10.33 19.27 20.52
N GLU A 356 -9.33 20.13 20.74
CA GLU A 356 -8.37 20.50 19.72
C GLU A 356 -7.53 19.31 19.24
N GLU A 357 -7.06 18.47 20.16
CA GLU A 357 -6.33 17.25 19.81
C GLU A 357 -7.21 16.28 19.01
N ASN A 358 -8.46 16.08 19.42
CA ASN A 358 -9.41 15.27 18.67
C ASN A 358 -9.69 15.84 17.27
N ASN A 359 -9.80 17.16 17.12
CA ASN A 359 -9.99 17.80 15.82
C ASN A 359 -8.75 17.64 14.92
N LYS A 360 -7.54 17.76 15.47
CA LYS A 360 -6.29 17.48 14.75
C LYS A 360 -6.22 16.02 14.30
N ASN A 361 -6.60 15.09 15.17
CA ASN A 361 -6.63 13.66 14.85
C ASN A 361 -7.67 13.34 13.76
N ARG A 362 -8.86 13.93 13.81
CA ARG A 362 -9.87 13.81 12.75
C ARG A 362 -9.38 14.36 11.41
N ALA A 363 -8.75 15.53 11.42
CA ALA A 363 -8.18 16.11 10.20
C ALA A 363 -7.08 15.22 9.61
N ASN A 364 -6.23 14.61 10.43
CA ASN A 364 -5.22 13.65 9.99
C ASN A 364 -5.85 12.37 9.44
N ASN A 365 -6.88 11.82 10.08
CA ASN A 365 -7.61 10.64 9.58
C ASN A 365 -8.26 10.91 8.23
N ASN A 366 -8.91 12.07 8.04
CA ASN A 366 -9.50 12.44 6.75
C ASN A 366 -8.42 12.56 5.65
N LYS A 367 -7.24 13.12 5.97
CA LYS A 367 -6.11 13.17 5.02
C LYS A 367 -5.62 11.77 4.66
N LEU A 368 -5.49 10.88 5.64
CA LEU A 368 -5.09 9.49 5.41
C LEU A 368 -6.11 8.73 4.55
N GLU A 369 -7.40 8.98 4.74
CA GLU A 369 -8.47 8.36 3.95
C GLU A 369 -8.41 8.80 2.48
N ILE A 370 -8.16 10.09 2.23
CA ILE A 370 -7.95 10.62 0.86
C ILE A 370 -6.71 9.98 0.22
N ILE A 371 -5.61 9.88 0.96
CA ILE A 371 -4.37 9.24 0.46
C ILE A 371 -4.63 7.77 0.12
N TYR A 372 -5.29 7.04 1.02
CA TYR A 372 -5.63 5.63 0.82
C TYR A 372 -6.55 5.43 -0.39
N GLY A 373 -7.55 6.30 -0.58
CA GLY A 373 -8.42 6.29 -1.77
C GLY A 373 -7.67 6.54 -3.07
N ASN A 374 -6.72 7.47 -3.06
CA ASN A 374 -5.86 7.77 -4.21
C ASN A 374 -4.94 6.59 -4.54
N GLU A 375 -4.32 5.97 -3.53
CA GLU A 375 -3.47 4.77 -3.72
C GLU A 375 -4.27 3.58 -4.24
N LYS A 376 -5.47 3.35 -3.71
CA LYS A 376 -6.38 2.30 -4.20
C LYS A 376 -6.74 2.51 -5.67
N SER A 377 -7.01 3.75 -6.07
CA SER A 377 -7.31 4.08 -7.48
C SER A 377 -6.10 3.84 -8.39
N LYS A 378 -4.89 4.18 -7.94
CA LYS A 378 -3.64 3.87 -8.66
C LYS A 378 -3.43 2.37 -8.83
N LEU A 379 -3.62 1.59 -7.76
CA LEU A 379 -3.51 0.13 -7.81
C LEU A 379 -4.51 -0.48 -8.80
N GLN A 380 -5.73 0.04 -8.83
CA GLN A 380 -6.75 -0.42 -9.77
C GLN A 380 -6.38 -0.13 -11.23
N ASN A 381 -5.87 1.07 -11.51
CA ASN A 381 -5.36 1.41 -12.86
C ASN A 381 -4.20 0.51 -13.28
N ILE A 382 -3.23 0.26 -12.39
CA ILE A 382 -2.11 -0.66 -12.65
C ILE A 382 -2.64 -2.07 -12.94
N PHE A 383 -3.65 -2.53 -12.21
CA PHE A 383 -4.23 -3.86 -12.42
C PHE A 383 -4.93 -3.97 -13.79
N GLU A 384 -5.64 -2.91 -14.22
CA GLU A 384 -6.22 -2.85 -15.57
C GLU A 384 -5.15 -2.83 -16.67
N GLU A 385 -4.03 -2.13 -16.46
CA GLU A 385 -2.89 -2.16 -17.39
C GLU A 385 -2.24 -3.53 -17.48
N ILE A 386 -2.07 -4.23 -16.34
CA ILE A 386 -1.54 -5.59 -16.31
C ILE A 386 -2.45 -6.52 -17.12
N LYS A 387 -3.77 -6.45 -16.93
CA LYS A 387 -4.73 -7.25 -17.71
C LYS A 387 -4.63 -6.99 -19.21
N LYS A 388 -4.58 -5.71 -19.63
CA LYS A 388 -4.40 -5.35 -21.05
C LYS A 388 -3.09 -5.91 -21.62
N LYS A 389 -2.01 -5.83 -20.86
CA LYS A 389 -0.71 -6.40 -21.27
C LYS A 389 -0.75 -7.93 -21.35
N GLU A 390 -1.45 -8.61 -20.44
CA GLU A 390 -1.64 -10.06 -20.50
C GLU A 390 -2.45 -10.48 -21.73
N GLU A 391 -3.48 -9.72 -22.12
CA GLU A 391 -4.24 -9.96 -23.36
C GLU A 391 -3.35 -9.79 -24.60
N ILE A 392 -2.53 -8.73 -24.65
CA ILE A 392 -1.56 -8.53 -25.73
C ILE A 392 -0.55 -9.69 -25.78
N ILE A 393 -0.03 -10.13 -24.64
CA ILE A 393 0.89 -11.28 -24.58
C ILE A 393 0.21 -12.54 -25.11
N LYS A 394 -1.07 -12.78 -24.80
CA LYS A 394 -1.82 -13.91 -25.35
C LYS A 394 -1.94 -13.82 -26.86
N ILE A 395 -2.31 -12.65 -27.40
CA ILE A 395 -2.40 -12.41 -28.85
C ILE A 395 -1.04 -12.63 -29.52
N CYS A 396 0.03 -12.06 -28.96
CA CYS A 396 1.38 -12.28 -29.47
C CYS A 396 1.76 -13.76 -29.44
N ARG A 397 1.44 -14.50 -28.37
CA ARG A 397 1.70 -15.95 -28.30
C ARG A 397 0.91 -16.73 -29.35
N THR A 398 -0.37 -16.43 -29.56
CA THR A 398 -1.17 -17.10 -30.60
C THR A 398 -0.66 -16.78 -32.00
N ASP A 399 -0.25 -15.53 -32.26
CA ASP A 399 0.39 -15.14 -33.52
C ASP A 399 1.72 -15.86 -33.69
N LEU A 400 2.46 -16.03 -32.60
CA LEU A 400 3.73 -16.72 -32.62
C LEU A 400 3.57 -18.22 -32.88
N GLU A 401 2.56 -18.86 -32.31
CA GLU A 401 2.23 -20.28 -32.50
C GLU A 401 1.66 -20.55 -33.90
N SER A 402 0.89 -19.60 -34.46
CA SER A 402 0.36 -19.70 -35.83
C SER A 402 1.44 -19.67 -36.91
N LYS A 403 2.58 -19.01 -36.62
CA LYS A 403 3.73 -18.92 -37.53
C LYS A 403 4.71 -20.04 -37.21
N THR A 404 4.48 -21.21 -37.78
CA THR A 404 5.25 -22.44 -37.57
C THR A 404 6.74 -22.36 -37.95
N ASN A 405 7.17 -21.30 -38.63
CA ASN A 405 8.57 -21.08 -39.00
C ASN A 405 9.06 -19.71 -38.54
N TYR A 406 9.73 -19.67 -37.39
CA TYR A 406 10.68 -18.59 -37.11
C TYR A 406 11.87 -18.77 -38.02
N ASN A 407 11.91 -18.01 -39.11
CA ASN A 407 13.17 -17.79 -39.80
C ASN A 407 14.12 -17.21 -38.76
N SER A 408 15.16 -17.97 -38.41
CA SER A 408 16.19 -17.55 -37.47
C SER A 408 16.70 -16.17 -37.88
N ARG A 409 17.19 -15.36 -36.91
CA ARG A 409 17.94 -14.13 -37.22
C ARG A 409 18.99 -14.39 -38.31
N SER A 410 19.61 -15.57 -38.29
CA SER A 410 20.54 -16.04 -39.31
C SER A 410 19.94 -16.09 -40.73
N SER A 411 18.69 -16.57 -40.88
CA SER A 411 17.98 -16.59 -42.17
C SER A 411 17.69 -15.18 -42.69
N TYR A 412 17.29 -14.25 -41.81
CA TYR A 412 17.12 -12.85 -42.19
C TYR A 412 18.45 -12.19 -42.56
N THR A 413 19.52 -12.41 -41.78
CA THR A 413 20.84 -11.87 -42.11
C THR A 413 21.37 -12.44 -43.42
N GLN A 414 21.16 -13.74 -43.68
CA GLN A 414 21.58 -14.37 -44.93
C GLN A 414 20.80 -13.80 -46.12
N ARG A 415 19.48 -13.65 -45.99
CA ARG A 415 18.65 -13.01 -47.02
C ARG A 415 19.06 -11.56 -47.28
N ILE A 416 19.39 -10.80 -46.24
CA ILE A 416 19.89 -9.43 -46.39
C ILE A 416 21.24 -9.43 -47.12
N LEU A 417 22.16 -10.35 -46.78
CA LEU A 417 23.44 -10.48 -47.46
C LEU A 417 23.28 -10.90 -48.94
N GLU A 418 22.33 -11.79 -49.24
CA GLU A 418 21.98 -12.17 -50.61
C GLU A 418 21.44 -10.98 -51.41
N ILE A 419 20.56 -10.18 -50.80
CA ILE A 419 20.05 -8.94 -51.40
C ILE A 419 21.21 -7.96 -51.66
N ILE A 420 22.13 -7.79 -50.70
CA ILE A 420 23.31 -6.92 -50.88
C ILE A 420 24.17 -7.42 -52.04
N SER A 421 24.46 -8.72 -52.10
CA SER A 421 25.24 -9.30 -53.21
C SER A 421 24.54 -9.12 -54.55
N ASN A 422 23.21 -9.25 -54.60
CA ASN A 422 22.44 -9.00 -55.81
C ASN A 422 22.47 -7.53 -56.22
N ILE A 423 22.42 -6.59 -55.26
CA ILE A 423 22.57 -5.15 -55.56
C ILE A 423 23.96 -4.85 -56.12
N GLU A 424 25.01 -5.47 -55.59
CA GLU A 424 26.37 -5.31 -56.12
C GLU A 424 26.50 -5.83 -57.56
N LYS A 425 25.94 -7.02 -57.84
CA LYS A 425 25.86 -7.56 -59.22
C LYS A 425 25.10 -6.62 -60.14
N GLN A 426 23.92 -6.16 -59.73
CA GLN A 426 23.12 -5.20 -60.51
C GLN A 426 23.89 -3.91 -60.78
N LYS A 427 24.68 -3.38 -59.84
CA LYS A 427 25.50 -2.19 -60.08
C LYS A 427 26.57 -2.43 -61.14
N VAL A 428 27.20 -3.60 -61.16
CA VAL A 428 28.18 -3.96 -62.19
C VAL A 428 27.48 -4.05 -63.55
N ASP A 429 26.33 -4.73 -63.62
CA ASP A 429 25.56 -4.89 -64.86
C ASP A 429 24.99 -3.55 -65.37
N ILE A 430 24.57 -2.65 -64.48
CA ILE A 430 24.17 -1.29 -64.86
C ILE A 430 25.36 -0.55 -65.47
N ASN A 431 26.56 -0.68 -64.88
CA ASN A 431 27.76 -0.01 -65.42
C ASN A 431 28.19 -0.58 -66.78
N THR A 432 28.05 -1.88 -67.03
CA THR A 432 28.30 -2.46 -68.35
C THR A 432 27.26 -1.98 -69.36
N ASN A 433 25.97 -2.04 -69.02
CA ASN A 433 24.89 -1.53 -69.87
C ASN A 433 25.06 -0.03 -70.19
N LEU A 434 25.55 0.78 -69.25
CA LEU A 434 25.86 2.20 -69.49
C LEU A 434 27.05 2.39 -70.45
N LYS A 435 28.09 1.54 -70.35
CA LYS A 435 29.21 1.57 -71.30
C LYS A 435 28.74 1.20 -72.70
N ASP A 436 27.94 0.15 -72.82
CA ASP A 436 27.41 -0.33 -74.10
C ASP A 436 26.46 0.71 -74.72
N THR A 437 25.58 1.31 -73.92
CA THR A 437 24.69 2.40 -74.37
C THR A 437 25.50 3.61 -74.86
N ARG A 438 26.57 4.00 -74.14
CA ARG A 438 27.46 5.08 -74.58
C ARG A 438 28.21 4.73 -75.87
N GLN A 439 28.60 3.46 -76.03
CA GLN A 439 29.28 2.99 -77.23
C GLN A 439 28.34 3.05 -78.45
N VAL A 440 27.12 2.52 -78.32
CA VAL A 440 26.10 2.60 -79.36
C VAL A 440 25.79 4.06 -79.71
N GLN A 441 25.68 4.97 -78.73
CA GLN A 441 25.47 6.38 -79.00
C GLN A 441 26.63 7.03 -79.78
N LYS A 442 27.88 6.65 -79.49
CA LYS A 442 29.06 7.12 -80.26
C LYS A 442 29.04 6.60 -81.69
N GLU A 443 28.66 5.34 -81.89
CA GLU A 443 28.53 4.73 -83.21
C GLU A 443 27.43 5.41 -84.02
N ILE A 444 26.27 5.67 -83.41
CA ILE A 444 25.17 6.43 -84.03
C ILE A 444 25.67 7.81 -84.46
N ASN A 445 26.29 8.59 -83.57
CA ASN A 445 26.76 9.93 -83.90
C ASN A 445 27.88 9.93 -84.96
N SER A 446 28.76 8.92 -84.94
CA SER A 446 29.81 8.74 -85.94
C SER A 446 29.22 8.43 -87.32
N LEU A 447 28.23 7.55 -87.38
CA LEU A 447 27.52 7.21 -88.62
C LEU A 447 26.70 8.38 -89.14
N ASP A 448 25.98 9.10 -88.27
CA ASP A 448 25.18 10.29 -88.64
C ASP A 448 26.08 11.35 -89.29
N GLY A 449 27.20 11.68 -88.63
CA GLY A 449 28.18 12.62 -89.20
C GLY A 449 28.87 12.12 -90.47
N LYS A 450 29.06 10.80 -90.65
CA LYS A 450 29.58 10.23 -91.91
C LYS A 450 28.57 10.40 -93.03
N VAL A 451 27.29 10.12 -92.77
CA VAL A 451 26.20 10.29 -93.75
C VAL A 451 26.11 11.75 -94.18
N GLU A 452 26.09 12.70 -93.24
CA GLU A 452 26.04 14.13 -93.56
C GLU A 452 27.24 14.61 -94.38
N ARG A 453 28.47 14.23 -93.98
CA ARG A 453 29.69 14.62 -94.72
C ARG A 453 29.72 14.02 -96.13
N CYS A 454 29.37 12.75 -96.28
CA CYS A 454 29.30 12.11 -97.59
C CYS A 454 28.24 12.78 -98.48
N PHE A 455 27.09 13.12 -97.92
CA PHE A 455 26.05 13.81 -98.66
C PHE A 455 26.50 15.20 -99.13
N ILE A 456 27.10 16.02 -98.26
CA ILE A 456 27.60 17.36 -98.64
C ILE A 456 28.65 17.26 -99.76
N LEU A 457 29.61 16.33 -99.66
CA LEU A 457 30.62 16.15 -100.69
C LEU A 457 30.02 15.75 -102.05
N ILE A 458 29.07 14.82 -102.06
CA ILE A 458 28.41 14.38 -103.29
C ILE A 458 27.52 15.51 -103.83
N ASP A 459 26.80 16.22 -102.98
CA ASP A 459 25.94 17.36 -103.34
C ASP A 459 26.77 18.46 -104.01
N GLU A 460 27.90 18.84 -103.42
CA GLU A 460 28.82 19.82 -104.01
C GLU A 460 29.39 19.39 -105.36
N LEU A 461 29.85 18.13 -105.47
CA LEU A 461 30.41 17.60 -106.72
C LEU A 461 29.36 17.51 -107.82
N MET A 462 28.17 16.99 -107.50
CA MET A 462 27.07 16.85 -108.44
C MET A 462 26.52 18.22 -108.85
N PHE A 463 26.45 19.20 -107.94
CA PHE A 463 26.03 20.57 -108.27
C PHE A 463 26.99 21.27 -109.24
N LYS A 464 28.32 21.09 -109.06
CA LYS A 464 29.34 21.64 -109.97
C LYS A 464 29.20 21.09 -111.39
N VAL A 465 28.91 19.80 -111.53
CA VAL A 465 28.81 19.13 -112.84
C VAL A 465 27.41 19.29 -113.47
N ALA A 466 26.34 19.38 -112.66
CA ALA A 466 24.96 19.55 -113.12
C ALA A 466 24.67 20.87 -113.88
N LYS A 467 25.60 21.84 -113.83
CA LYS A 467 25.52 23.05 -114.67
C LYS A 467 25.79 22.77 -116.14
N LYS A 468 26.52 21.69 -116.47
CA LYS A 468 26.98 21.37 -117.82
C LYS A 468 26.08 20.38 -118.56
N ASP A 469 25.58 19.35 -117.87
CA ASP A 469 24.79 18.27 -118.49
C ASP A 469 23.39 18.11 -117.88
N GLU A 470 22.39 17.95 -118.75
CA GLU A 470 20.98 17.81 -118.35
C GLU A 470 20.68 16.46 -117.68
N ILE A 471 21.39 15.40 -118.07
CA ILE A 471 21.30 14.06 -117.45
C ILE A 471 21.75 14.15 -115.98
N ILE A 472 22.84 14.86 -115.72
CA ILE A 472 23.41 15.01 -114.38
C ILE A 472 22.49 15.86 -113.49
N ARG A 473 21.76 16.81 -114.08
CA ARG A 473 20.69 17.54 -113.38
C ARG A 473 19.53 16.63 -112.95
N LYS A 474 19.15 15.64 -113.77
CA LYS A 474 18.15 14.61 -113.37
C LYS A 474 18.69 13.73 -112.25
N CYS A 475 19.96 13.31 -112.33
CA CYS A 475 20.62 12.55 -111.26
C CYS A 475 20.71 13.34 -109.94
N TYR A 476 20.99 14.64 -110.01
CA TYR A 476 21.00 15.52 -108.83
C TYR A 476 19.64 15.58 -108.14
N LYS A 477 18.54 15.73 -108.89
CA LYS A 477 17.17 15.70 -108.34
C LYS A 477 16.85 14.35 -107.69
N LEU A 478 17.29 13.24 -108.28
CA LEU A 478 17.14 11.91 -107.70
C LEU A 478 17.95 11.75 -106.42
N LEU A 479 19.18 12.26 -106.37
CA LEU A 479 20.02 12.25 -105.15
C LEU A 479 19.37 13.04 -104.02
N ALA A 480 18.88 14.24 -104.29
CA ALA A 480 18.17 15.06 -103.31
C ALA A 480 16.88 14.37 -102.83
N ALA A 481 16.14 13.71 -103.74
CA ALA A 481 14.97 12.92 -103.38
C ALA A 481 15.33 11.71 -102.50
N ILE A 482 16.42 11.00 -102.80
CA ILE A 482 16.92 9.90 -101.96
C ILE A 482 17.26 10.41 -100.56
N HIS A 483 18.02 11.50 -100.45
CA HIS A 483 18.38 12.06 -99.15
C HIS A 483 17.16 12.54 -98.36
N SER A 484 16.20 13.21 -99.00
CA SER A 484 14.94 13.62 -98.37
C SER A 484 14.12 12.42 -97.88
N ASN A 485 14.01 11.36 -98.69
CA ASN A 485 13.30 10.14 -98.32
C ASN A 485 14.02 9.40 -97.17
N SER A 486 15.35 9.28 -97.24
CA SER A 486 16.16 8.69 -96.16
C SER A 486 16.04 9.48 -94.86
N SER A 487 16.05 10.82 -94.93
CA SER A 487 15.85 11.69 -93.77
C SER A 487 14.45 11.51 -93.16
N SER A 488 13.41 11.43 -94.01
CA SER A 488 12.04 11.13 -93.57
C SER A 488 11.95 9.75 -92.90
N ILE A 489 12.61 8.72 -93.44
CA ILE A 489 12.65 7.37 -92.84
C ILE A 489 13.32 7.43 -91.47
N ILE A 490 14.47 8.11 -91.34
CA ILE A 490 15.16 8.29 -90.05
C ILE A 490 14.25 9.00 -89.04
N ALA A 491 13.52 10.03 -89.45
CA ALA A 491 12.57 10.73 -88.60
C ALA A 491 11.42 9.81 -88.13
N SER A 492 10.81 9.04 -89.04
CA SER A 492 9.76 8.07 -88.70
C SER A 492 10.26 6.96 -87.79
N VAL A 493 11.50 6.47 -87.96
CA VAL A 493 12.12 5.49 -87.06
C VAL A 493 12.33 6.10 -85.66
N LYS A 494 12.81 7.35 -85.57
CA LYS A 494 12.98 8.06 -84.29
C LYS A 494 11.64 8.23 -83.56
N GLN A 495 10.59 8.65 -84.28
CA GLN A 495 9.22 8.78 -83.74
C GLN A 495 8.62 7.43 -83.33
N THR A 496 8.86 6.37 -84.10
CA THR A 496 8.45 5.01 -83.72
C THR A 496 9.12 4.59 -82.41
N GLY A 497 10.39 4.97 -82.23
CA GLY A 497 11.12 4.77 -80.98
C GLY A 497 10.62 5.60 -79.79
N THR A 498 10.07 6.80 -79.99
CA THR A 498 9.43 7.57 -78.90
C THR A 498 8.10 6.95 -78.51
N ILE A 499 7.24 6.65 -79.49
CA ILE A 499 5.94 6.01 -79.26
C ILE A 499 6.12 4.65 -78.56
N ARG A 500 7.11 3.85 -78.97
CA ARG A 500 7.37 2.55 -78.33
C ARG A 500 7.77 2.68 -76.86
N ARG A 501 8.49 3.74 -76.49
CA ARG A 501 8.85 4.03 -75.09
C ARG A 501 7.61 4.46 -74.31
N GLU A 502 6.79 5.34 -74.87
CA GLU A 502 5.51 5.76 -74.25
C GLU A 502 4.55 4.58 -74.05
N ILE A 503 4.44 3.67 -75.02
CA ILE A 503 3.64 2.44 -74.88
C ILE A 503 4.14 1.62 -73.69
N LYS A 504 5.45 1.41 -73.59
CA LYS A 504 6.03 0.63 -72.49
C LYS A 504 5.83 1.30 -71.14
N ASP A 505 5.96 2.62 -71.06
CA ASP A 505 5.73 3.37 -69.83
C ASP A 505 4.24 3.29 -69.39
N LEU A 506 3.31 3.32 -70.35
CA LEU A 506 1.88 3.12 -70.09
C LEU A 506 1.55 1.69 -69.67
N GLU A 507 2.21 0.70 -70.28
CA GLU A 507 2.11 -0.71 -69.86
C GLU A 507 2.58 -0.90 -68.42
N GLU A 508 3.72 -0.31 -68.04
CA GLU A 508 4.24 -0.37 -66.66
C GLU A 508 3.30 0.32 -65.67
N GLN A 509 2.69 1.45 -66.04
CA GLN A 509 1.66 2.09 -65.21
C GLN A 509 0.43 1.19 -65.03
N LEU A 510 0.01 0.49 -66.09
CA LEU A 510 -1.12 -0.42 -66.05
C LEU A 510 -0.82 -1.65 -65.17
N GLU A 511 0.38 -2.20 -65.24
CA GLU A 511 0.84 -3.28 -64.36
C GLU A 511 0.86 -2.83 -62.88
N ASN A 512 1.38 -1.64 -62.60
CA ASN A 512 1.40 -1.08 -61.25
C ASN A 512 -0.01 -0.87 -60.67
N GLU A 513 -0.96 -0.39 -61.47
CA GLU A 513 -2.35 -0.25 -61.04
C GLU A 513 -3.04 -1.61 -60.87
N ASN A 514 -2.76 -2.59 -61.72
CA ASN A 514 -3.22 -3.97 -61.53
C ASN A 514 -2.68 -4.59 -60.23
N ALA A 515 -1.39 -4.38 -59.91
CA ALA A 515 -0.78 -4.86 -58.68
C ALA A 515 -1.42 -4.24 -57.42
N ARG A 516 -1.97 -3.03 -57.52
CA ARG A 516 -2.73 -2.38 -56.43
C ARG A 516 -4.14 -2.93 -56.23
N HIS A 517 -4.54 -3.98 -56.97
CA HIS A 517 -5.89 -4.55 -56.95
C HIS A 517 -7.02 -3.51 -57.16
N THR A 518 -6.71 -2.35 -57.75
CA THR A 518 -7.71 -1.32 -58.07
C THR A 518 -8.83 -1.85 -58.98
N PRO A 519 -8.60 -2.71 -60.00
CA PRO A 519 -9.72 -3.24 -60.79
C PRO A 519 -10.64 -4.14 -59.97
N ALA A 520 -10.09 -4.97 -59.08
CA ALA A 520 -10.88 -5.82 -58.19
C ALA A 520 -11.67 -5.00 -57.15
N ASN A 521 -11.06 -3.93 -56.63
CA ASN A 521 -11.72 -3.01 -55.70
C ASN A 521 -12.83 -2.21 -56.40
N ILE A 522 -12.60 -1.72 -57.62
CA ILE A 522 -13.63 -1.05 -58.43
C ILE A 522 -14.78 -2.01 -58.75
N GLN A 523 -14.49 -3.28 -59.06
CA GLN A 523 -15.54 -4.30 -59.28
C GLN A 523 -16.36 -4.56 -58.01
N LYS A 524 -15.72 -4.65 -56.83
CA LYS A 524 -16.42 -4.76 -55.54
C LYS A 524 -17.30 -3.53 -55.31
N LEU A 525 -16.76 -2.33 -55.48
CA LEU A 525 -17.48 -1.08 -55.30
C LEU A 525 -18.68 -0.94 -56.26
N LYS A 526 -18.54 -1.41 -57.51
CA LYS A 526 -19.65 -1.49 -58.47
C LYS A 526 -20.74 -2.45 -58.00
N LYS A 527 -20.37 -3.64 -57.51
CA LYS A 527 -21.33 -4.60 -56.96
C LYS A 527 -22.06 -4.03 -55.73
N ASP A 528 -21.34 -3.38 -54.83
CA ASP A 528 -21.93 -2.77 -53.63
C ASP A 528 -22.89 -1.64 -54.01
N LEU A 529 -22.52 -0.81 -54.99
CA LEU A 529 -23.38 0.25 -55.51
C LEU A 529 -24.64 -0.32 -56.17
N GLU A 530 -24.54 -1.43 -56.90
CA GLU A 530 -25.72 -2.13 -57.44
C GLU A 530 -26.63 -2.68 -56.34
N LEU A 531 -26.06 -3.20 -55.24
CA LEU A 531 -26.84 -3.67 -54.09
C LEU A 531 -27.58 -2.51 -53.42
N VAL A 532 -26.90 -1.40 -53.15
CA VAL A 532 -27.53 -0.20 -52.58
C VAL A 532 -28.65 0.33 -53.47
N LYS A 533 -28.45 0.34 -54.80
CA LYS A 533 -29.51 0.72 -55.74
C LYS A 533 -30.71 -0.22 -55.67
N LYS A 534 -30.49 -1.54 -55.57
CA LYS A 534 -31.57 -2.52 -55.41
C LYS A 534 -32.32 -2.33 -54.09
N GLU A 535 -31.61 -2.07 -53.00
CA GLU A 535 -32.22 -1.77 -51.70
C GLU A 535 -33.02 -0.47 -51.73
N GLN A 536 -32.50 0.58 -52.37
CA GLN A 536 -33.23 1.84 -52.58
C GLN A 536 -34.52 1.61 -53.36
N MET A 537 -34.48 0.81 -54.43
CA MET A 537 -35.69 0.46 -55.20
C MET A 537 -36.69 -0.33 -54.35
N LEU A 538 -36.24 -1.29 -53.54
CA LEU A 538 -37.10 -2.04 -52.63
C LEU A 538 -37.72 -1.15 -51.54
N LEU A 539 -36.97 -0.18 -51.02
CA LEU A 539 -37.47 0.77 -50.04
C LEU A 539 -38.50 1.72 -50.65
N LEU A 540 -38.28 2.19 -51.88
CA LEU A 540 -39.27 2.99 -52.61
C LEU A 540 -40.58 2.21 -52.82
N GLN A 541 -40.50 0.95 -53.24
CA GLN A 541 -41.69 0.09 -53.39
C GLN A 541 -42.42 -0.16 -52.06
N LYS A 542 -41.73 -0.12 -50.92
CA LYS A 542 -42.34 -0.22 -49.58
C LYS A 542 -42.95 1.09 -49.09
N LEU A 543 -42.61 2.23 -49.69
CA LEU A 543 -43.21 3.53 -49.39
C LEU A 543 -44.43 3.82 -50.27
N GLU A 544 -44.52 3.19 -51.45
CA GLU A 544 -45.64 3.30 -52.37
C GLU A 544 -46.82 2.35 -52.03
N ASN A 545 -46.58 1.31 -51.23
CA ASN A 545 -47.61 0.46 -50.61
C ASN A 545 -47.90 0.94 -49.18
#